data_AF-A0A536GGF1-F1
#
_entry.id   AF-A0A536GGF1-F1
#
_cell.length_a   1.000
_cell.length_b   1.000
_cell.length_c   1.000
_cell.angle_alpha   90.00
_cell.angle_beta   90.00
_cell.angle_gamma   90.00
#
_symmetry.space_group_name_H-M   'P 1'
#
loop_
_entity.id
_entity.type
_entity.pdbx_description
1 polymer ?
#
loop_
_entity_poly.entity_id
_entity_poly.type
_entity_poly.pdbx_seq_one_letter_code
_entity_poly.pdbx_strand_id
1 'polypeptide(L)' 'MEENPEAAQDAEKMDRREEENPRMHGAARKPVTQERIAERAHLISQSDQAGTDEENWLRAERELREEQELLEG' A
#
# COMPACT_ATOMS: atom_id res chain seq x y z
N MET A 1 50.38 17.18 -33.37
CA MET A 1 49.96 16.01 -34.15
C MET A 1 49.47 15.01 -33.11
N GLU A 2 48.29 15.25 -32.52
CA GLU A 2 46.97 15.07 -33.18
C GLU A 2 46.82 13.56 -33.41
N GLU A 3 45.83 12.87 -32.87
CA GLU A 3 44.40 13.15 -33.01
C GLU A 3 43.60 12.53 -31.86
N ASN A 4 42.57 13.24 -31.41
CA ASN A 4 41.35 12.66 -30.87
C ASN A 4 40.25 13.09 -31.84
N PRO A 5 39.47 12.16 -32.41
CA PRO A 5 38.03 12.30 -32.24
C PRO A 5 37.21 10.99 -32.31
N GLU A 6 35.92 11.16 -31.96
CA GLU A 6 34.73 10.32 -32.22
C GLU A 6 34.47 9.12 -31.28
N ALA A 7 33.48 9.17 -30.37
CA ALA A 7 32.02 9.36 -30.52
C ALA A 7 31.24 8.04 -30.70
N ALA A 8 30.67 7.58 -29.59
CA ALA A 8 29.39 6.86 -29.43
C ALA A 8 29.28 6.62 -27.91
N GLN A 9 28.47 7.28 -27.09
CA GLN A 9 27.02 7.48 -27.18
C GLN A 9 26.29 6.26 -27.72
N ASP A 10 26.11 5.25 -26.85
CA ASP A 10 24.94 4.38 -26.93
C ASP A 10 24.60 3.73 -25.57
N ALA A 11 23.31 3.80 -25.23
CA ALA A 11 22.57 2.98 -24.28
C ALA A 11 23.08 2.91 -22.83
N GLU A 12 22.55 3.72 -21.91
CA GLU A 12 21.17 3.55 -21.40
C GLU A 12 20.82 2.07 -21.13
N LYS A 13 21.35 1.56 -20.01
CA LYS A 13 20.68 0.59 -19.15
C LYS A 13 20.93 1.11 -17.74
N MET A 14 20.13 2.03 -17.19
CA MET A 14 18.81 1.72 -16.64
C MET A 14 18.70 0.25 -16.18
N ASP A 15 19.66 -0.22 -15.39
CA ASP A 15 19.35 -1.29 -14.43
C ASP A 15 18.88 -0.62 -13.14
N ARG A 16 17.56 -0.60 -13.08
CA ARG A 16 16.65 -0.07 -12.09
C ARG A 16 16.92 -0.70 -10.72
N ARG A 17 18.03 -0.33 -10.07
CA ARG A 17 18.02 -0.18 -8.60
C ARG A 17 17.51 1.22 -8.32
N GLU A 18 16.20 1.36 -8.38
CA GLU A 18 15.53 2.28 -7.47
C GLU A 18 15.89 1.79 -6.07
N GLU A 19 17.04 2.28 -5.63
CA GLU A 19 17.40 2.50 -4.25
C GLU A 19 16.15 3.09 -3.60
N GLU A 20 15.52 2.22 -2.81
CA GLU A 20 14.45 2.46 -1.87
C GLU A 20 14.53 3.91 -1.40
N ASN A 21 13.69 4.76 -1.98
CA ASN A 21 13.56 6.14 -1.57
C ASN A 21 12.43 6.16 -0.54
N PRO A 22 12.69 6.03 0.78
CA PRO A 22 11.62 6.08 1.77
C PRO A 22 11.04 7.49 1.92
N ARG A 23 11.46 8.50 1.12
CA ARG A 23 11.05 9.90 1.30
C ARG A 23 9.83 10.33 0.47
N MET A 24 9.07 9.40 -0.09
CA MET A 24 7.81 9.68 -0.80
C MET A 24 6.66 8.71 -0.44
N HIS A 25 6.68 8.06 0.72
CA HIS A 25 5.45 7.47 1.26
C HIS A 25 4.72 8.56 2.05
N GLY A 26 3.87 9.33 1.38
CA GLY A 26 2.84 10.08 2.07
C GLY A 26 2.11 9.12 3.01
N ALA A 27 2.22 9.34 4.33
CA ALA A 27 1.60 8.56 5.41
C ALA A 27 1.13 7.17 4.97
N ALA A 28 2.08 6.22 4.81
CA ALA A 28 1.84 4.91 4.22
C ALA A 28 0.54 4.27 4.74
N ARG A 29 -0.52 4.36 3.93
CA ARG A 29 -1.81 3.79 4.27
C ARG A 29 -1.68 2.29 4.24
N LYS A 30 -2.18 1.64 5.28
CA LYS A 30 -2.16 0.19 5.36
C LYS A 30 -3.25 -0.34 4.43
N PRO A 31 -2.92 -1.17 3.42
CA PRO A 31 -3.92 -1.74 2.54
C PRO A 31 -4.95 -2.54 3.34
N VAL A 32 -6.22 -2.49 2.93
CA VAL A 32 -7.27 -3.39 3.44
C VAL A 32 -6.87 -4.82 3.08
N THR A 33 -6.41 -5.55 4.09
CA THR A 33 -5.97 -6.94 3.99
C THR A 33 -6.87 -7.83 4.83
N GLN A 34 -6.95 -9.11 4.48
CA GLN A 34 -7.76 -10.09 5.22
C GLN A 34 -7.39 -10.15 6.71
N GLU A 35 -6.11 -10.05 7.08
CA GLU A 35 -5.69 -9.97 8.48
C GLU A 35 -6.25 -8.76 9.22
N ARG A 36 -6.31 -7.59 8.56
CA ARG A 36 -6.92 -6.38 9.14
C ARG A 36 -8.41 -6.55 9.32
N ILE A 37 -9.08 -7.14 8.33
CA ILE A 37 -10.52 -7.43 8.40
C ILE A 37 -10.78 -8.42 9.54
N ALA A 38 -9.97 -9.47 9.67
CA ALA A 38 -10.06 -10.45 10.76
C ALA A 38 -9.91 -9.80 12.14
N GLU A 39 -8.88 -8.96 12.34
CA GLU A 39 -8.68 -8.25 13.60
C GLU A 39 -9.88 -7.33 13.89
N ARG A 40 -10.33 -6.56 12.89
CA ARG A 40 -11.45 -5.64 13.06
C ARG A 40 -12.76 -6.39 13.34
N ALA A 41 -13.00 -7.52 12.66
CA ALA A 41 -14.16 -8.37 12.88
C ALA A 41 -14.16 -8.96 14.30
N HIS A 42 -12.99 -9.36 14.81
CA HIS A 42 -12.82 -9.85 16.17
C HIS A 42 -13.07 -8.76 17.23
N LEU A 43 -12.74 -7.50 16.93
CA LEU A 43 -13.10 -6.38 17.81
C LEU A 43 -14.61 -6.13 17.81
N ILE A 44 -15.26 -6.22 16.64
CA ILE A 44 -16.72 -6.10 16.52
C ILE A 44 -17.41 -7.24 17.27
N SER A 45 -16.91 -8.46 17.17
CA SER A 45 -17.49 -9.63 17.82
C SER A 45 -17.47 -9.55 19.36
N GLN A 46 -16.62 -8.69 19.93
CA GLN A 46 -16.55 -8.45 21.38
C GLN A 46 -17.54 -7.38 21.87
N SER A 47 -18.27 -6.72 20.98
CA SER A 47 -19.24 -5.68 21.32
C SER A 47 -20.65 -6.25 21.53
N ASP A 48 -21.48 -5.59 22.33
CA ASP A 48 -22.89 -5.98 22.55
C ASP A 48 -23.75 -5.94 21.26
N GLN A 49 -23.27 -5.25 20.22
CA GLN A 49 -23.91 -5.18 18.90
C GLN A 49 -23.29 -6.17 17.88
N ALA A 50 -22.50 -7.14 18.34
CA ALA A 50 -21.92 -8.17 17.50
C ALA A 50 -23.03 -9.02 16.84
N GLY A 51 -22.88 -9.23 15.53
CA GLY A 51 -23.64 -10.24 14.80
C GLY A 51 -22.90 -11.57 14.77
N THR A 52 -23.24 -12.40 13.80
CA THR A 52 -22.44 -13.60 13.46
C THR A 52 -21.04 -13.22 12.97
N ASP A 53 -20.10 -14.17 12.98
CA ASP A 53 -18.73 -13.92 12.50
C ASP A 53 -18.68 -13.42 11.05
N GLU A 54 -19.59 -13.90 10.18
CA GLU A 54 -19.70 -13.43 8.80
C GLU A 54 -20.19 -11.98 8.72
N GLU A 55 -21.20 -11.61 9.50
CA GLU A 55 -21.69 -10.23 9.58
C GLU A 55 -20.61 -9.28 10.12
N ASN A 56 -19.87 -9.72 11.15
CA ASN A 56 -18.77 -8.96 11.74
C ASN A 56 -17.62 -8.79 10.74
N TRP A 57 -17.33 -9.81 9.93
CA TRP A 57 -16.34 -9.74 8.85
C TRP A 57 -16.73 -8.73 7.76
N LEU A 58 -17.97 -8.80 7.27
CA LEU A 58 -18.47 -7.88 6.24
C LEU A 58 -18.49 -6.43 6.74
N ARG A 59 -18.86 -6.23 8.01
CA ARG A 59 -18.82 -4.91 8.65
C ARG A 59 -17.40 -4.39 8.80
N ALA A 60 -16.46 -5.24 9.23
CA ALA A 60 -15.05 -4.91 9.32
C ALA A 60 -14.43 -4.51 7.98
N GLU A 61 -14.75 -5.24 6.90
CA GLU A 61 -14.27 -4.89 5.56
C GLU A 61 -14.78 -3.51 5.14
N ARG A 62 -16.06 -3.22 5.38
CA ARG A 62 -16.66 -1.93 5.04
C ARG A 62 -16.00 -0.79 5.79
N GLU A 63 -15.85 -0.90 7.11
CA GLU A 63 -15.24 0.15 7.93
C GLU A 63 -13.80 0.43 7.47
N LEU A 64 -12.99 -0.60 7.23
CA LEU A 64 -11.60 -0.43 6.78
C LEU A 64 -11.52 0.18 5.36
N ARG A 65 -12.49 -0.11 4.48
CA ARG A 65 -12.57 0.48 3.14
C ARG A 65 -12.97 1.95 3.20
N GLU A 66 -13.94 2.30 4.04
CA GLU A 66 -14.35 3.68 4.29
C GLU A 66 -13.20 4.49 4.91
N GLU A 67 -12.47 3.93 5.86
CA GLU A 67 -11.28 4.56 6.45
C GLU A 67 -10.19 4.84 5.41
N GLN A 68 -9.98 3.95 4.43
CA GLN A 68 -9.05 4.20 3.33
C GLN A 68 -9.54 5.32 2.40
N GLU A 69 -10.83 5.34 2.05
CA GLU A 69 -11.42 6.35 1.16
C GLU A 69 -11.46 7.73 1.82
N LEU A 70 -11.81 7.82 3.11
CA LEU A 70 -11.79 9.06 3.90
C LEU A 70 -10.40 9.68 4.02
N LEU A 71 -9.36 8.86 4.01
CA LEU A 71 -8.02 9.39 3.93
C LEU A 71 -7.77 9.96 2.52
N GLU A 72 -8.35 9.39 1.45
CA GLU A 72 -8.01 9.62 0.02
C GLU A 72 -8.64 10.86 -0.61
N GLY A 73 -9.66 11.43 0.04
CA GLY A 73 -10.26 12.73 -0.33
C GLY A 73 -9.68 13.90 0.45
#